data_AF-A0A2V6CWI8-F1
#
_entry.id   AF-A0A2V6CWI8-F1
#
_cell.length_a   1.000
_cell.length_b   1.000
_cell.length_c   1.000
_cell.angle_alpha   90.00
_cell.angle_beta   90.00
_cell.angle_gamma   90.00
#
_symmetry.space_group_name_H-M   'P 1'
#
loop_
_entity.id
_entity.type
_entity.pdbx_description
1 polymer ?
#
loop_
_entity_poly.entity_id
_entity_poly.type
_entity_poly.pdbx_seq_one_letter_code
_entity_poly.pdbx_strand_id
1 'polypeptide(L)'
;MSDTYVPLISSGVAGPLGVLHLPRMWQKVSLEATGKLASGYPGIGRGFDAMTCADLGLEEQAVKDYIKKNKPTYPQFEAWVTANAKSLTPQAIEKHNAAVRGYNHDDETRQEILGNCRMADDSSAPKDAVNLNNLDDWYEFHKAVLQ
;
A
#
# COMPACT_ATOMS: atom_id res chain seq x y z
N MET A 1 -16.52 -16.93 -7.76
CA MET A 1 -16.09 -15.98 -6.71
C MET A 1 -14.59 -16.09 -6.60
N SER A 2 -13.86 -14.97 -6.60
CA SER A 2 -12.41 -14.97 -6.45
C SER A 2 -12.00 -15.50 -5.07
N ASP A 3 -11.04 -16.43 -5.03
CA ASP A 3 -10.40 -16.89 -3.78
C ASP A 3 -9.32 -15.92 -3.26
N THR A 4 -9.11 -14.82 -3.99
CA THR A 4 -8.14 -13.76 -3.71
C THR A 4 -8.82 -12.43 -3.42
N TYR A 5 -8.13 -11.55 -2.69
CA TYR A 5 -8.64 -10.29 -2.19
C TYR A 5 -7.82 -9.13 -2.76
N VAL A 6 -8.53 -8.12 -3.26
CA VAL A 6 -7.96 -6.82 -3.60
C VAL A 6 -7.64 -6.08 -2.29
N PRO A 7 -6.42 -5.56 -2.11
CA PRO A 7 -6.04 -4.86 -0.88
C PRO A 7 -6.72 -3.47 -0.83
N LEU A 8 -7.90 -3.37 -0.25
CA LEU A 8 -8.72 -2.15 -0.26
C LEU A 8 -8.33 -1.07 0.77
N ILE A 9 -7.31 -1.31 1.62
CA ILE A 9 -6.82 -0.25 2.51
C ILE A 9 -6.07 0.79 1.68
N SER A 10 -6.53 2.04 1.68
CA SER A 10 -5.89 3.13 0.93
C SER A 10 -4.44 3.37 1.38
N SER A 11 -3.57 3.73 0.43
CA SER A 11 -2.22 4.24 0.71
C SER A 11 -2.21 5.49 1.60
N GLY A 12 -3.31 6.26 1.61
CA GLY A 12 -3.47 7.47 2.41
C GLY A 12 -3.90 7.25 3.86
N VAL A 13 -4.01 6.01 4.34
CA VAL A 13 -4.40 5.69 5.72
C VAL A 13 -3.16 5.43 6.58
N ALA A 14 -3.20 5.95 7.81
CA ALA A 14 -2.23 5.65 8.87
C ALA A 14 -2.90 4.94 10.04
N GLY A 15 -2.12 4.08 10.71
CA GLY A 15 -2.48 3.51 12.02
C GLY A 15 -2.02 4.39 13.19
N PRO A 16 -2.06 3.85 14.42
CA PRO A 16 -1.55 4.53 15.63
C PRO A 16 -0.13 5.07 15.54
N LEU A 17 0.79 4.45 14.78
CA LEU A 17 2.13 5.00 14.55
C LEU A 17 2.16 6.26 13.68
N GLY A 18 1.04 6.61 13.03
CA GLY A 18 0.95 7.78 12.17
C GLY A 18 1.67 7.64 10.82
N VAL A 19 2.15 6.44 10.47
CA VAL A 19 2.84 6.18 9.20
C VAL A 19 1.81 5.86 8.11
N LEU A 20 1.74 6.71 7.07
CA LEU A 20 0.92 6.46 5.89
C LEU A 20 1.38 5.18 5.17
N HIS A 21 0.45 4.52 4.46
CA HIS A 21 0.68 3.30 3.70
C HIS A 21 1.07 2.04 4.50
N LEU A 22 1.57 2.17 5.73
CA LEU A 22 1.92 1.04 6.60
C LEU A 22 0.76 0.03 6.79
N PRO A 23 -0.51 0.46 7.02
CA PRO A 23 -1.66 -0.45 7.05
C PRO A 23 -1.89 -1.22 5.75
N ARG A 24 -1.73 -0.56 4.60
CA ARG A 24 -1.90 -1.18 3.28
C ARG A 24 -0.80 -2.20 3.01
N MET A 25 0.45 -1.86 3.30
CA MET A 25 1.58 -2.78 3.15
C MET A 25 1.39 -4.04 4.01
N TRP A 26 0.97 -3.89 5.28
CA TRP A 26 0.65 -5.04 6.14
C TRP A 26 -0.42 -5.95 5.53
N GLN A 27 -1.52 -5.37 5.01
CA GLN A 27 -2.59 -6.15 4.40
C GLN A 27 -2.07 -6.92 3.18
N LYS A 28 -1.32 -6.26 2.29
CA LYS A 28 -0.76 -6.88 1.09
C LYS A 28 0.15 -8.05 1.42
N VAL A 29 1.12 -7.86 2.33
CA VAL A 29 2.04 -8.93 2.73
C VAL A 29 1.31 -10.06 3.46
N SER A 30 0.28 -9.76 4.25
CA SER A 30 -0.53 -10.79 4.93
C SER A 30 -1.35 -11.64 3.94
N LEU A 31 -1.92 -11.01 2.90
CA LEU A 31 -2.62 -11.70 1.83
C LEU A 31 -1.66 -12.53 0.98
N GLU A 32 -0.48 -12.01 0.65
CA GLU A 32 0.57 -12.76 -0.08
C GLU A 32 1.00 -13.99 0.72
N ALA A 33 1.29 -13.82 2.02
CA ALA A 33 1.71 -14.90 2.91
C ALA A 33 0.67 -16.01 3.07
N THR A 34 -0.59 -15.75 2.74
CA THR A 34 -1.70 -16.72 2.79
C THR A 34 -2.14 -17.20 1.41
N GLY A 35 -1.48 -16.80 0.33
CA GLY A 35 -1.84 -17.16 -1.04
C GLY A 35 -3.17 -16.55 -1.50
N LYS A 36 -3.56 -15.43 -0.91
CA LYS A 36 -4.87 -14.79 -1.07
C LYS A 36 -4.79 -13.37 -1.64
N LEU A 37 -3.60 -12.91 -2.05
CA LEU A 37 -3.46 -11.60 -2.68
C LEU A 37 -3.94 -11.67 -4.13
N ALA A 38 -4.76 -10.70 -4.55
CA ALA A 38 -5.21 -10.60 -5.94
C ALA A 38 -4.04 -10.46 -6.91
N SER A 39 -4.19 -11.00 -8.12
CA SER A 39 -3.18 -10.88 -9.17
C SER A 39 -2.97 -9.40 -9.55
N GLY A 40 -1.76 -9.03 -9.96
CA GLY A 40 -1.38 -7.63 -10.22
C GLY A 40 -0.85 -6.89 -8.98
N TYR A 41 -1.09 -7.41 -7.76
CA TYR A 41 -0.56 -6.82 -6.53
C TYR A 41 0.65 -7.60 -6.02
N PRO A 42 1.83 -6.96 -5.84
CA PRO A 42 2.96 -7.57 -5.13
C PRO A 42 2.78 -7.43 -3.62
N GLY A 43 3.29 -8.35 -2.79
CA GLY A 43 3.28 -8.16 -1.32
C GLY A 43 4.06 -6.91 -0.89
N ILE A 44 5.32 -6.81 -1.32
CA ILE A 44 6.13 -5.59 -1.27
C ILE A 44 6.53 -5.25 -2.70
N GLY A 45 5.96 -4.17 -3.24
CA GLY A 45 6.28 -3.63 -4.57
C GLY A 45 7.31 -2.49 -4.53
N ARG A 46 7.71 -2.03 -5.72
CA ARG A 46 8.75 -0.99 -5.89
C ARG A 46 8.29 0.45 -5.60
N GLY A 47 6.99 0.67 -5.44
CA GLY A 47 6.40 1.97 -5.08
C GLY A 47 6.39 2.22 -3.58
N PHE A 48 5.23 2.60 -3.04
CA PHE A 48 5.10 2.96 -1.62
C PHE A 48 5.58 1.88 -0.64
N ASP A 49 5.48 0.58 -0.93
CA ASP A 49 5.97 -0.46 0.00
C ASP A 49 7.49 -0.36 0.22
N ALA A 50 8.26 -0.29 -0.87
CA ALA A 50 9.71 -0.09 -0.82
C ALA A 50 10.09 1.25 -0.18
N MET A 51 9.32 2.32 -0.48
CA MET A 51 9.50 3.63 0.15
C MET A 51 9.30 3.57 1.67
N THR A 52 8.21 2.95 2.14
CA THR A 52 7.93 2.79 3.58
C THR A 52 9.01 1.94 4.26
N CYS A 53 9.48 0.85 3.63
CA CYS A 53 10.57 0.06 4.20
C CYS A 53 11.87 0.87 4.29
N ALA A 54 12.24 1.58 3.22
CA ALA A 54 13.46 2.37 3.18
C ALA A 54 13.44 3.54 4.18
N ASP A 55 12.36 4.31 4.24
CA ASP A 55 12.24 5.50 5.10
C ASP A 55 12.21 5.15 6.59
N LEU A 56 11.62 4.00 6.95
CA LEU A 56 11.63 3.48 8.32
C LEU A 56 12.91 2.70 8.67
N GLY A 57 13.74 2.39 7.67
CA GLY A 57 14.93 1.55 7.82
C GLY A 57 14.62 0.09 8.15
N LEU A 58 13.48 -0.42 7.66
CA LEU A 58 13.08 -1.81 7.74
C LEU A 58 13.71 -2.61 6.59
N GLU A 59 14.05 -3.87 6.85
CA GLU A 59 14.50 -4.80 5.82
C GLU A 59 13.28 -5.55 5.26
N GLU A 60 13.11 -5.54 3.93
CA GLU A 60 11.91 -6.04 3.25
C GLU A 60 11.66 -7.53 3.53
N GLN A 61 12.71 -8.35 3.54
CA GLN A 61 12.60 -9.78 3.81
C GLN A 61 12.21 -10.05 5.27
N ALA A 62 12.75 -9.30 6.23
CA ALA A 62 12.39 -9.40 7.64
C ALA A 62 10.91 -9.05 7.89
N VAL A 63 10.37 -8.04 7.18
CA VAL A 63 8.93 -7.72 7.20
C VAL A 63 8.12 -8.92 6.70
N LYS A 64 8.47 -9.46 5.53
CA LYS A 64 7.79 -10.62 4.95
C LYS A 64 7.85 -11.85 5.84
N ASP A 65 9.02 -12.16 6.39
CA ASP A 65 9.25 -13.31 7.25
C ASP A 65 8.47 -13.19 8.56
N TYR A 66 8.47 -12.01 9.18
CA TYR A 66 7.70 -11.77 10.39
C TYR A 66 6.20 -11.97 10.16
N ILE A 67 5.64 -11.36 9.11
CA ILE A 67 4.21 -11.48 8.79
C ILE A 67 3.85 -12.93 8.45
N LYS A 68 4.64 -13.59 7.60
CA LYS A 68 4.41 -14.98 7.19
C LYS A 68 4.44 -15.95 8.37
N LYS A 69 5.42 -15.79 9.27
CA LYS A 69 5.61 -16.66 10.43
C LYS A 69 4.54 -16.44 11.50
N ASN A 70 4.22 -15.18 11.80
CA ASN A 70 3.44 -14.85 13.00
C ASN A 70 1.98 -14.52 12.70
N LYS A 71 1.61 -14.21 11.46
CA LYS A 71 0.27 -13.76 11.05
C LYS A 71 -0.29 -12.69 12.00
N PRO A 72 0.47 -11.60 12.22
CA PRO A 72 0.14 -10.62 13.24
C PRO A 72 -1.14 -9.86 12.88
N THR A 73 -1.91 -9.45 13.88
CA THR A 73 -2.86 -8.35 13.72
C THR A 73 -2.11 -7.06 13.39
N TYR A 74 -2.80 -6.07 12.82
CA TYR A 74 -2.14 -4.80 12.49
C TYR A 74 -1.46 -4.12 13.72
N PRO A 75 -2.07 -4.04 14.92
CA PRO A 75 -1.38 -3.53 16.10
C PRO A 75 -0.15 -4.35 16.52
N GLN A 76 -0.18 -5.68 16.36
CA GLN A 76 1.00 -6.52 16.63
C GLN A 76 2.12 -6.23 15.62
N PHE A 77 1.77 -5.97 14.36
CA PHE A 77 2.73 -5.54 13.35
C PHE A 77 3.32 -4.16 13.67
N GLU A 78 2.52 -3.18 14.09
CA GLU A 78 3.06 -1.88 14.53
C GLU A 78 3.99 -1.99 15.74
N ALA A 79 3.67 -2.85 16.71
CA ALA A 79 4.56 -3.13 17.83
C ALA A 79 5.90 -3.72 17.35
N TRP A 80 5.87 -4.62 16.35
CA TRP A 80 7.08 -5.14 15.73
C TRP A 80 7.86 -4.06 14.96
N VAL A 81 7.17 -3.20 14.21
CA VAL A 81 7.80 -2.06 13.51
C VAL A 81 8.49 -1.13 14.51
N THR A 82 7.84 -0.84 15.64
CA THR A 82 8.42 -0.03 16.73
C THR A 82 9.74 -0.62 17.25
N ALA A 83 9.84 -1.94 17.33
CA ALA A 83 11.03 -2.62 17.83
C ALA A 83 12.14 -2.80 16.79
N ASN A 84 11.84 -2.73 15.48
CA ASN A 84 12.77 -3.12 14.41
C ASN A 84 13.09 -1.98 13.41
N ALA A 85 12.28 -0.93 13.36
CA ALA A 85 12.55 0.24 12.54
C ALA A 85 13.79 0.98 13.05
N LYS A 86 14.63 1.43 12.14
CA LYS A 86 15.82 2.25 12.46
C LYS A 86 15.49 3.75 12.51
N SER A 87 14.33 4.14 11.97
CA SER A 87 13.91 5.52 11.82
C SER A 87 12.40 5.64 12.09
N LEU A 88 12.04 6.06 13.30
CA LEU A 88 10.63 6.18 13.73
C LEU A 88 10.38 7.43 14.59
N THR A 89 11.19 8.48 14.40
CA THR A 89 10.95 9.76 15.07
C THR A 89 9.76 10.49 14.43
N PRO A 90 9.08 11.40 15.14
CA PRO A 90 8.01 12.21 14.56
C PRO A 90 8.42 12.92 13.26
N GLN A 91 9.67 13.40 13.18
CA GLN A 91 10.21 14.06 11.99
C GLN A 91 10.41 13.08 10.82
N ALA A 92 10.88 11.87 11.10
CA ALA A 92 11.03 10.83 10.08
C ALA A 92 9.66 10.38 9.54
N ILE A 93 8.69 10.19 10.43
CA ILE A 93 7.32 9.82 10.08
C ILE A 93 6.70 10.92 9.20
N GLU A 94 6.81 12.19 9.59
CA GLU A 94 6.24 13.26 8.76
C GLU A 94 6.97 13.42 7.43
N LYS A 95 8.28 13.22 7.38
CA LYS A 95 9.03 13.21 6.11
C LYS A 95 8.50 12.12 5.17
N HIS A 96 8.29 10.90 5.68
CA HIS A 96 7.70 9.80 4.91
C HIS A 96 6.28 10.16 4.45
N ASN A 97 5.45 10.65 5.37
CA ASN A 97 4.06 11.00 5.06
C ASN A 97 3.95 12.11 4.01
N ALA A 98 4.82 13.13 4.07
CA ALA A 98 4.90 14.18 3.07
C ALA A 98 5.30 13.61 1.69
N ALA A 99 6.22 12.64 1.65
CA ALA A 99 6.56 11.94 0.41
C ALA A 99 5.37 11.18 -0.16
N VAL A 100 4.61 10.44 0.66
CA VAL A 100 3.40 9.72 0.22
C VAL A 100 2.33 10.69 -0.32
N ARG A 101 2.07 11.80 0.37
CA ARG A 101 1.08 12.80 -0.06
C ARG A 101 1.48 13.55 -1.34
N GLY A 102 2.78 13.73 -1.55
CA GLY A 102 3.33 14.48 -2.69
C GLY A 102 3.70 13.62 -3.90
N TYR A 103 3.55 12.30 -3.83
CA TYR A 103 3.96 11.40 -4.89
C TYR A 103 2.90 11.31 -5.99
N ASN A 104 3.30 11.59 -7.22
CA ASN A 104 2.50 11.39 -8.42
C ASN A 104 3.02 10.16 -9.16
N HIS A 105 2.11 9.36 -9.72
CA HIS A 105 2.48 8.33 -10.69
C HIS A 105 3.02 8.98 -11.98
N ASP A 106 3.78 8.22 -12.76
CA ASP A 106 4.12 8.62 -14.13
C ASP A 106 2.86 8.69 -15.02
N ASP A 107 2.99 9.41 -16.13
CA ASP A 107 1.87 9.66 -17.04
C ASP A 107 1.32 8.36 -17.64
N GLU A 108 2.16 7.35 -17.88
CA GLU A 108 1.75 6.06 -18.44
C GLU A 108 0.84 5.31 -17.46
N THR A 109 1.30 5.10 -16.23
CA THR A 109 0.54 4.45 -15.15
C THR A 109 -0.76 5.20 -14.86
N ARG A 110 -0.70 6.54 -14.83
CA ARG A 110 -1.88 7.38 -14.62
C ARG A 110 -2.91 7.19 -15.74
N GLN A 111 -2.48 7.24 -17.01
CA GLN A 111 -3.37 7.08 -18.16
C GLN A 111 -4.01 5.69 -18.21
N GLU A 112 -3.26 4.65 -17.84
CA GLU A 112 -3.77 3.28 -17.73
C GLU A 112 -4.92 3.21 -16.71
N ILE A 113 -4.70 3.71 -15.49
CA ILE A 113 -5.72 3.69 -14.41
C ILE A 113 -6.97 4.47 -14.83
N LEU A 114 -6.80 5.67 -15.39
CA LEU A 114 -7.94 6.49 -15.85
C LEU A 114 -8.71 5.79 -16.98
N GLY A 115 -8.00 5.16 -17.92
CA GLY A 115 -8.59 4.39 -19.01
C GLY A 115 -9.39 3.18 -18.51
N ASN A 116 -8.83 2.41 -17.58
CA ASN A 116 -9.50 1.29 -16.92
C ASN A 116 -10.78 1.74 -16.20
N CYS A 117 -10.71 2.87 -15.50
CA CYS A 117 -11.84 3.48 -14.80
C CYS A 117 -12.82 4.23 -15.72
N ARG A 118 -12.54 4.33 -17.03
CA ARG A 118 -13.31 5.12 -18.02
C ARG A 118 -13.49 6.59 -17.61
N MET A 119 -12.48 7.16 -16.96
CA MET A 119 -12.46 8.56 -16.56
C MET A 119 -11.81 9.42 -17.64
N ALA A 120 -12.33 10.64 -17.84
CA ALA A 120 -11.70 11.61 -18.72
C ALA A 120 -10.38 12.10 -18.11
N ASP A 121 -9.33 12.19 -18.92
CA ASP A 121 -8.06 12.79 -18.53
C ASP A 121 -8.11 14.31 -18.69
N ASP A 122 -8.85 14.97 -17.79
CA ASP A 122 -9.00 16.41 -17.73
C ASP A 122 -8.49 17.00 -16.40
N SER A 123 -8.76 18.27 -16.15
CA SER A 123 -8.29 18.97 -14.94
C SER A 123 -8.87 18.42 -13.63
N SER A 124 -9.92 17.59 -13.69
CA SER A 124 -10.51 16.93 -12.52
C SER A 124 -9.87 15.58 -12.20
N ALA A 125 -9.12 15.00 -13.13
CA ALA A 125 -8.50 13.69 -12.94
C ALA A 125 -7.33 13.76 -11.94
N PRO A 126 -7.27 12.84 -10.94
CA PRO A 126 -6.19 12.85 -9.96
C PRO A 126 -4.84 12.63 -10.62
N LYS A 127 -3.81 13.19 -9.99
CA LYS A 127 -2.41 13.00 -10.36
C LYS A 127 -1.62 12.30 -9.26
N ASP A 128 -2.07 12.44 -8.02
CA ASP A 128 -1.44 11.80 -6.87
C ASP A 128 -1.70 10.30 -6.89
N ALA A 129 -0.67 9.53 -6.54
CA ALA A 129 -0.74 8.09 -6.57
C ALA A 129 -1.71 7.51 -5.54
N VAL A 130 -2.02 8.23 -4.45
CA VAL A 130 -2.97 7.75 -3.44
C VAL A 130 -4.38 7.64 -4.05
N ASN A 131 -4.87 8.70 -4.69
CA ASN A 131 -6.18 8.70 -5.33
C ASN A 131 -6.23 7.79 -6.56
N LEU A 132 -5.15 7.72 -7.34
CA LEU A 132 -5.07 6.78 -8.47
C LEU A 132 -5.11 5.31 -7.99
N ASN A 133 -4.35 4.95 -6.96
CA ASN A 133 -4.41 3.60 -6.38
C ASN A 133 -5.81 3.28 -5.83
N ASN A 134 -6.48 4.24 -5.19
CA ASN A 134 -7.85 4.04 -4.71
C ASN A 134 -8.80 3.67 -5.86
N LEU A 135 -8.75 4.43 -6.97
CA LEU A 135 -9.59 4.18 -8.15
C LEU A 135 -9.31 2.79 -8.76
N ASP A 136 -8.04 2.44 -8.91
CA ASP A 136 -7.62 1.16 -9.44
C ASP A 136 -8.09 -0.01 -8.55
N ASP A 137 -7.91 0.10 -7.23
CA ASP A 137 -8.38 -0.92 -6.28
C ASP A 137 -9.90 -1.09 -6.30
N TRP A 138 -10.65 0.00 -6.39
CA TRP A 138 -12.11 -0.08 -6.45
C TRP A 138 -12.58 -0.72 -7.75
N TYR A 139 -11.89 -0.43 -8.85
CA TYR A 139 -12.15 -1.04 -10.14
C TYR A 139 -11.83 -2.54 -10.14
N GLU A 140 -10.67 -2.94 -9.62
CA GLU A 140 -10.30 -4.35 -9.49
C GLU A 140 -11.24 -5.10 -8.53
N PHE A 141 -11.67 -4.48 -7.43
CA PHE A 141 -12.70 -5.05 -6.56
C PHE A 141 -14.02 -5.26 -7.30
N HIS A 142 -14.48 -4.26 -8.06
CA HIS A 142 -15.70 -4.38 -8.85
C HIS A 142 -15.61 -5.55 -9.83
N LYS A 143 -14.50 -5.68 -10.57
CA LYS A 143 -14.25 -6.82 -11.48
C LYS A 143 -14.23 -8.17 -10.76
N ALA A 144 -13.67 -8.22 -9.55
CA ALA A 144 -13.49 -9.49 -8.83
C ALA A 144 -14.76 -10.00 -8.14
N VAL A 145 -15.70 -9.11 -7.80
CA VAL A 145 -16.84 -9.42 -6.91
C VAL A 145 -18.19 -9.11 -7.53
N LEU A 146 -18.29 -8.09 -8.39
CA LEU A 146 -19.57 -7.58 -8.90
C LEU A 146 -19.81 -7.92 -10.39
N GLN A 147 -18.79 -8.39 -11.11
CA GLN A 147 -18.89 -8.93 -12.47
C GLN A 147 -18.65 -10.44 -12.47
#